data_AF-A0A945VVU6-F1
#
_entry.id   AF-A0A945VVU6-F1
#
_cell.length_a   1.000
_cell.length_b   1.000
_cell.length_c   1.000
_cell.angle_alpha   90.00
_cell.angle_beta   90.00
_cell.angle_gamma   90.00
#
_symmetry.space_group_name_H-M   'P 1'
#
loop_
_entity.id
_entity.type
_entity.pdbx_description
1 polymer ?
#
loop_
_entity_poly.entity_id
_entity_poly.type
_entity_poly.pdbx_seq_one_letter_code
_entity_poly.pdbx_strand_id
1 'polypeptide(L)'
;MKIYLIYVRDEDYYNILPEKLRRSGNSDRIEVMAFPPLGIQTLAPVIRSHGHEVTMFDTCHPQMKEEHIEQAVKDEKPDIVAISFLSTTCYLLVKSLAQRLKKTAPETPIIIGGAFATMNAVKILKDAPYIDCVGRGEGEELIPEYLDNLDNLKIVSGLTWRLNGEVVHNPDRPLISDLDQFPYPDRKSLPIEYIESMPMDTPAVLSLDRFCTMQTTRGCPFKCIYCDIPSLARGKWRSRSPEHVLGEMQQLNDDGYRSIYLTDDHFLMQRKRIETICNGIIDKKLEFHWG
;
A
#
# COMPACT_ATOMS: atom_id res chain seq x y z
N MET A 1 8.74 5.76 17.92
CA MET A 1 8.22 4.37 17.86
C MET A 1 8.75 3.70 16.60
N LYS A 2 9.06 2.41 16.68
CA LYS A 2 9.47 1.55 15.57
C LYS A 2 8.24 0.82 15.02
N ILE A 3 7.92 1.05 13.76
CA ILE A 3 6.71 0.55 13.10
C ILE A 3 7.11 -0.38 11.96
N TYR A 4 6.54 -1.58 11.94
CA TYR A 4 6.66 -2.49 10.81
C TYR A 4 5.47 -2.31 9.88
N LEU A 5 5.71 -1.95 8.63
CA LEU A 5 4.70 -1.95 7.57
C LEU A 5 4.90 -3.18 6.69
N ILE A 6 3.93 -4.10 6.72
CA ILE A 6 4.01 -5.37 6.00
C ILE A 6 2.95 -5.38 4.93
N TYR A 7 3.34 -5.61 3.68
CA TYR A 7 2.40 -5.95 2.61
C TYR A 7 2.38 -7.45 2.38
N VAL A 8 1.21 -8.06 2.59
CA VAL A 8 1.00 -9.49 2.36
C VAL A 8 0.39 -9.69 0.98
N ARG A 9 1.09 -10.47 0.17
CA ARG A 9 0.69 -10.86 -1.20
C ARG A 9 0.23 -12.30 -1.28
N ASP A 10 -0.64 -12.50 -2.24
CA ASP A 10 -0.94 -13.80 -2.80
C ASP A 10 0.27 -14.27 -3.64
N GLU A 11 0.68 -15.53 -3.43
CA GLU A 11 1.86 -16.12 -4.05
C GLU A 11 1.68 -16.38 -5.54
N ASP A 12 0.44 -16.44 -6.03
CA ASP A 12 0.13 -16.62 -7.44
C ASP A 12 0.28 -15.32 -8.26
N TYR A 13 0.44 -14.16 -7.60
CA TYR A 13 0.43 -12.83 -8.23
C TYR A 13 1.79 -12.14 -8.25
N TYR A 14 2.87 -12.88 -8.08
CA TYR A 14 4.22 -12.38 -8.35
C TYR A 14 5.15 -13.49 -8.85
N ASN A 15 6.22 -13.09 -9.52
CA ASN A 15 7.29 -14.00 -9.91
C ASN A 15 8.65 -13.34 -9.69
N ILE A 16 9.58 -14.08 -9.10
CA ILE A 16 10.97 -13.62 -8.99
C ILE A 16 11.62 -13.81 -10.35
N LEU A 17 12.29 -12.77 -10.85
CA LEU A 17 12.97 -12.90 -12.13
C LEU A 17 14.11 -13.93 -12.01
N PRO A 18 14.18 -14.93 -12.92
CA PRO A 18 15.28 -15.89 -12.94
C PRO A 18 16.62 -15.17 -13.07
N GLU A 19 17.65 -15.64 -12.34
CA GLU A 19 18.98 -15.01 -12.29
C GLU A 19 19.56 -14.72 -13.69
N LYS A 20 19.40 -15.64 -14.64
CA LYS A 20 19.85 -15.49 -16.04
C LYS A 20 19.20 -14.34 -16.82
N LEU A 21 18.05 -13.85 -16.37
CA LEU A 21 17.30 -12.75 -16.97
C LEU A 21 17.48 -11.45 -16.20
N ARG A 22 18.12 -11.49 -15.02
CA ARG A 22 18.27 -10.31 -14.18
C ARG A 22 19.15 -9.28 -14.85
N ARG A 23 18.67 -8.03 -14.84
CA ARG A 23 19.31 -6.94 -15.59
C ARG A 23 20.51 -6.35 -14.87
N SER A 24 20.66 -6.53 -13.56
CA SER A 24 21.64 -5.73 -12.83
C SER A 24 22.92 -6.46 -12.38
N GLY A 25 24.04 -5.77 -12.60
CA GLY A 25 25.26 -5.91 -11.81
C GLY A 25 25.17 -5.22 -10.43
N ASN A 26 23.96 -5.01 -9.89
CA ASN A 26 23.76 -4.45 -8.56
C ASN A 26 23.15 -5.55 -7.67
N SER A 27 24.02 -6.32 -7.01
CA SER A 27 23.71 -7.60 -6.34
C SER A 27 22.70 -7.52 -5.19
N ASP A 28 22.36 -6.32 -4.73
CA ASP A 28 21.74 -6.12 -3.42
C ASP A 28 20.21 -6.00 -3.46
N ARG A 29 19.60 -5.90 -4.65
CA ARG A 29 18.14 -5.83 -4.82
C ARG A 29 17.64 -7.01 -5.65
N ILE A 30 16.55 -7.63 -5.22
CA ILE A 30 15.91 -8.69 -5.99
C ILE A 30 14.96 -8.11 -7.03
N GLU A 31 15.02 -8.63 -8.26
CA GLU A 31 14.09 -8.26 -9.33
C GLU A 31 12.82 -9.12 -9.26
N VAL A 32 11.66 -8.48 -9.12
CA VAL A 32 10.36 -9.15 -8.93
C VAL A 32 9.32 -8.61 -9.92
N MET A 33 8.74 -9.51 -10.70
CA MET A 33 7.54 -9.28 -11.51
C MET A 33 6.33 -9.20 -10.59
N ALA A 34 5.94 -7.99 -10.21
CA ALA A 34 4.77 -7.72 -9.36
C ALA A 34 4.37 -6.23 -9.41
N PHE A 35 3.12 -5.95 -9.05
CA PHE A 35 2.67 -4.59 -8.74
C PHE A 35 3.28 -4.10 -7.41
N PRO A 36 4.04 -2.98 -7.36
CA PRO A 36 4.56 -2.46 -6.10
C PRO A 36 3.45 -2.18 -5.06
N PRO A 37 3.76 -2.28 -3.76
CA PRO A 37 2.76 -2.17 -2.70
C PRO A 37 2.50 -0.70 -2.35
N LEU A 38 1.86 0.03 -3.28
CA LEU A 38 1.69 1.48 -3.22
C LEU A 38 1.11 1.98 -1.89
N GLY A 39 0.24 1.18 -1.24
CA GLY A 39 -0.32 1.50 0.08
C GLY A 39 0.76 1.72 1.14
N ILE A 40 1.64 0.73 1.38
CA ILE A 40 2.69 0.87 2.39
C ILE A 40 3.78 1.86 1.94
N GLN A 41 4.04 1.97 0.63
CA GLN A 41 4.98 2.96 0.09
C GLN A 41 4.48 4.40 0.34
N THR A 42 3.17 4.64 0.26
CA THR A 42 2.54 5.93 0.60
C THR A 42 2.56 6.18 2.10
N LEU A 43 2.29 5.17 2.93
CA LEU A 43 2.23 5.34 4.39
C LEU A 43 3.60 5.55 5.03
N ALA A 44 4.66 4.91 4.52
CA ALA A 44 5.99 5.01 5.10
C ALA A 44 6.51 6.46 5.28
N PRO A 45 6.52 7.33 4.26
CA PRO A 45 6.98 8.71 4.43
C PRO A 45 6.04 9.55 5.32
N VAL A 46 4.74 9.26 5.33
CA VAL A 46 3.77 9.94 6.23
C VAL A 46 4.04 9.58 7.69
N ILE A 47 4.30 8.31 8.00
CA ILE A 47 4.61 7.88 9.36
C ILE A 47 5.96 8.46 9.82
N ARG A 48 6.95 8.51 8.92
CA ARG A 48 8.26 9.11 9.21
C ARG A 48 8.19 10.61 9.46
N SER A 49 7.32 11.35 8.74
CA SER A 49 7.15 12.79 8.97
C SER A 49 6.57 13.11 10.36
N HIS A 50 5.93 12.13 11.00
CA HIS A 50 5.46 12.19 12.39
C HIS A 50 6.50 11.70 13.42
N GLY A 51 7.76 11.51 13.00
CA GLY A 51 8.87 11.18 13.91
C GLY A 51 8.98 9.71 14.30
N HIS A 52 8.35 8.81 13.56
CA HIS A 52 8.43 7.37 13.79
C HIS A 52 9.41 6.69 12.81
N GLU A 53 10.02 5.60 13.25
CA GLU A 53 10.88 4.75 12.43
C GLU A 53 10.02 3.71 11.70
N VAL A 54 10.30 3.47 10.42
CA VAL A 54 9.52 2.55 9.58
C VAL A 54 10.42 1.55 8.88
N THR A 55 10.16 0.27 9.12
CA THR A 55 10.70 -0.85 8.36
C THR A 55 9.59 -1.44 7.50
N MET A 56 9.86 -1.58 6.20
CA MET A 56 8.89 -2.16 5.26
C MET A 56 9.23 -3.61 4.92
N PHE A 57 8.19 -4.43 4.81
CA PHE A 57 8.28 -5.81 4.35
C PHE A 57 7.29 -6.02 3.21
N ASP A 58 7.70 -6.78 2.20
CA ASP A 58 6.83 -7.24 1.13
C ASP A 58 7.06 -8.75 0.93
N THR A 59 6.01 -9.54 1.13
CA THR A 59 6.11 -11.00 1.17
C THR A 59 6.42 -11.65 -0.18
N CYS A 60 6.55 -10.88 -1.27
CA CYS A 60 7.16 -11.39 -2.50
C CYS A 60 8.67 -11.60 -2.39
N HIS A 61 9.35 -10.93 -1.46
CA HIS A 61 10.77 -11.10 -1.25
C HIS A 61 11.06 -12.42 -0.50
N PRO A 62 11.97 -13.29 -0.98
CA PRO A 62 12.28 -14.59 -0.35
C PRO A 62 12.68 -14.49 1.13
N GLN A 63 13.38 -13.43 1.49
CA GLN A 63 13.83 -13.15 2.86
C GLN A 63 12.86 -12.25 3.65
N MET A 64 11.61 -12.09 3.19
CA MET A 64 10.56 -11.37 3.91
C MET A 64 9.29 -12.22 4.05
N LYS A 65 9.47 -13.55 4.07
CA LYS A 65 8.41 -14.50 4.41
C LYS A 65 8.08 -14.49 5.90
N GLU A 66 7.00 -15.18 6.30
CA GLU A 66 6.47 -15.15 7.67
C GLU A 66 7.54 -15.44 8.73
N GLU A 67 8.45 -16.39 8.48
CA GLU A 67 9.53 -16.76 9.38
C GLU A 67 10.59 -15.66 9.53
N HIS A 68 10.87 -14.93 8.46
CA HIS A 68 11.83 -13.82 8.47
C HIS A 68 11.26 -12.63 9.21
N ILE A 69 9.98 -12.31 8.97
CA ILE A 69 9.26 -11.25 9.67
C ILE A 69 9.13 -11.58 11.15
N GLU A 70 8.78 -12.82 11.50
CA GLU A 70 8.73 -13.29 12.89
C GLU A 70 10.08 -13.12 13.60
N GLN A 71 11.17 -13.53 12.96
CA GLN A 71 12.51 -13.37 13.50
C GLN A 71 12.86 -11.88 13.68
N ALA A 72 12.55 -11.03 12.70
CA ALA A 72 12.75 -9.58 12.82
C ALA A 72 11.93 -8.96 13.97
N VAL A 73 10.68 -9.39 14.17
CA VAL A 73 9.85 -8.92 15.29
C VAL A 73 10.45 -9.35 16.63
N LYS A 74 10.98 -10.57 16.72
CA LYS A 74 11.64 -11.09 17.93
C LYS A 74 12.89 -10.31 18.30
N ASP A 75 13.73 -10.00 17.30
CA ASP A 75 15.03 -9.37 17.52
C ASP A 75 14.91 -7.87 17.75
N GLU A 76 14.06 -7.20 16.98
CA GLU A 76 13.98 -5.74 16.95
C GLU A 76 12.85 -5.16 17.80
N LYS A 77 11.87 -5.99 18.19
CA LYS A 77 10.73 -5.65 19.04
C LYS A 77 10.05 -4.35 18.62
N PRO A 78 9.41 -4.32 17.42
CA PRO A 78 8.69 -3.12 16.99
C PRO A 78 7.57 -2.80 17.97
N ASP A 79 7.28 -1.51 18.10
CA ASP A 79 6.18 -1.02 18.92
C ASP A 79 4.84 -1.42 18.29
N ILE A 80 4.75 -1.47 16.96
CA ILE A 80 3.53 -1.83 16.23
C ILE A 80 3.86 -2.59 14.94
N VAL A 81 3.02 -3.56 14.61
CA VAL A 81 2.98 -4.21 13.29
C VAL A 81 1.70 -3.80 12.56
N ALA A 82 1.85 -3.15 11.40
CA ALA A 82 0.76 -2.80 10.51
C ALA A 82 0.80 -3.66 9.24
N ILE A 83 -0.28 -4.41 8.99
CA ILE A 83 -0.37 -5.32 7.85
C ILE A 83 -1.36 -4.78 6.81
N SER A 84 -0.91 -4.58 5.58
CA SER A 84 -1.72 -4.15 4.45
C SER A 84 -1.93 -5.32 3.48
N PHE A 85 -3.17 -5.48 3.01
CA PHE A 85 -3.53 -6.47 1.98
C PHE A 85 -4.81 -6.04 1.25
N LEU A 86 -4.96 -6.45 -0.01
CA LEU A 86 -6.04 -5.96 -0.87
C LEU A 86 -7.26 -6.88 -0.94
N SER A 87 -7.04 -8.20 -1.05
CA SER A 87 -8.07 -9.15 -1.48
C SER A 87 -8.37 -10.22 -0.42
N THR A 88 -9.50 -10.90 -0.63
CA THR A 88 -9.86 -12.11 0.12
C THR A 88 -8.81 -13.21 0.00
N THR A 89 -8.12 -13.33 -1.14
CA THR A 89 -7.15 -14.40 -1.39
C THR A 89 -5.93 -14.30 -0.45
N CYS A 90 -5.57 -13.08 -0.06
CA CYS A 90 -4.50 -12.83 0.91
C CYS A 90 -4.94 -13.03 2.37
N TYR A 91 -6.24 -13.12 2.67
CA TYR A 91 -6.74 -13.07 4.05
C TYR A 91 -6.25 -14.25 4.90
N LEU A 92 -6.13 -15.46 4.33
CA LEU A 92 -5.60 -16.63 5.04
C LEU A 92 -4.10 -16.45 5.39
N LEU A 93 -3.32 -15.84 4.50
CA LEU A 93 -1.91 -15.54 4.74
C LEU A 93 -1.75 -14.47 5.83
N VAL A 94 -2.58 -13.42 5.80
CA VAL A 94 -2.62 -12.41 6.87
C VAL A 94 -2.97 -13.05 8.22
N LYS A 95 -3.93 -13.98 8.23
CA LYS A 95 -4.30 -14.73 9.44
C LYS A 95 -3.13 -15.57 9.98
N SER A 96 -2.45 -16.30 9.10
CA SER A 96 -1.27 -17.11 9.45
C SER A 96 -0.16 -16.25 10.06
N LEU A 97 0.22 -15.17 9.36
CA LEU A 97 1.23 -14.23 9.81
C LEU A 97 0.86 -13.61 11.16
N ALA A 98 -0.32 -13.03 11.31
CA ALA A 98 -0.72 -12.37 12.55
C ALA A 98 -0.77 -13.35 13.73
N GLN A 99 -1.23 -14.59 13.51
CA GLN A 99 -1.22 -15.63 14.55
C GLN A 99 0.21 -16.00 14.97
N ARG A 100 1.12 -16.14 14.01
CA ARG A 100 2.54 -16.42 14.27
C ARG A 100 3.18 -15.28 15.07
N LEU A 101 2.98 -14.03 14.63
CA LEU A 101 3.51 -12.86 15.31
C LEU A 101 2.99 -12.73 16.75
N LYS A 102 1.70 -12.98 17.00
CA LYS A 102 1.17 -12.96 18.38
C LYS A 102 1.68 -14.08 19.29
N LYS A 103 2.08 -15.22 18.74
CA LYS A 103 2.76 -16.26 19.54
C LYS A 103 4.15 -15.80 19.99
N THR A 104 4.84 -15.06 19.13
CA THR A 104 6.23 -14.62 19.38
C THR A 104 6.30 -13.31 20.17
N ALA A 105 5.39 -12.37 19.92
CA ALA A 105 5.31 -11.07 20.58
C ALA A 105 3.84 -10.74 20.91
N PRO A 106 3.28 -11.34 21.99
CA PRO A 106 1.85 -11.20 22.32
C PRO A 106 1.43 -9.76 22.60
N GLU A 107 2.34 -8.95 23.15
CA GLU A 107 2.08 -7.56 23.52
C GLU A 107 2.19 -6.57 22.35
N THR A 108 2.85 -6.93 21.23
CA THR A 108 3.00 -6.03 20.09
C THR A 108 1.67 -5.88 19.35
N PRO A 109 1.05 -4.68 19.32
CA PRO A 109 -0.21 -4.47 18.64
C PRO A 109 -0.13 -4.76 17.14
N ILE A 110 -1.14 -5.45 16.63
CA ILE A 110 -1.31 -5.72 15.20
C ILE A 110 -2.54 -4.96 14.70
N ILE A 111 -2.28 -3.98 13.84
CA ILE A 111 -3.30 -3.29 13.05
C ILE A 111 -3.27 -3.81 11.62
N ILE A 112 -4.43 -4.03 11.01
CA ILE A 112 -4.51 -4.37 9.59
C ILE A 112 -5.33 -3.35 8.80
N GLY A 113 -5.05 -3.23 7.51
CA GLY A 113 -5.73 -2.29 6.62
C GLY A 113 -5.74 -2.76 5.16
N GLY A 114 -6.38 -1.95 4.31
CA GLY A 114 -6.61 -2.25 2.89
C GLY A 114 -8.09 -2.46 2.57
N ALA A 115 -8.40 -2.69 1.30
CA ALA A 115 -9.77 -2.71 0.78
C ALA A 115 -10.63 -3.81 1.43
N PHE A 116 -10.15 -5.06 1.42
CA PHE A 116 -10.83 -6.16 2.08
C PHE A 116 -11.02 -5.92 3.59
N ALA A 117 -9.97 -5.43 4.26
CA ALA A 117 -10.02 -5.14 5.69
C ALA A 117 -11.07 -4.07 6.03
N THR A 118 -11.11 -3.00 5.25
CA THR A 118 -12.07 -1.90 5.40
C THR A 118 -13.51 -2.39 5.35
N MET A 119 -13.85 -3.24 4.37
CA MET A 119 -15.21 -3.72 4.18
C MET A 119 -15.63 -4.81 5.18
N ASN A 120 -14.67 -5.53 5.76
CA ASN A 120 -14.93 -6.71 6.60
C ASN A 120 -14.47 -6.54 8.05
N ALA A 121 -14.21 -5.31 8.51
CA ALA A 121 -13.52 -5.03 9.77
C ALA A 121 -14.10 -5.77 10.99
N VAL A 122 -15.42 -5.72 11.18
CA VAL A 122 -16.10 -6.38 12.31
C VAL A 122 -16.05 -7.90 12.21
N LYS A 123 -16.02 -8.46 10.99
CA LYS A 123 -15.96 -9.91 10.74
C LYS A 123 -14.54 -10.46 10.86
N ILE A 124 -13.53 -9.63 10.57
CA ILE A 124 -12.11 -9.96 10.71
C ILE A 124 -11.68 -9.99 12.17
N LEU A 125 -11.99 -8.94 12.95
CA LEU A 125 -12.11 -9.11 14.41
C LEU A 125 -13.26 -10.12 14.64
N LYS A 126 -13.60 -10.69 15.77
CA LYS A 126 -14.37 -11.97 15.82
C LYS A 126 -13.65 -13.19 15.19
N ASP A 127 -13.35 -13.23 13.89
CA ASP A 127 -12.74 -14.41 13.22
C ASP A 127 -11.25 -14.61 13.52
N ALA A 128 -10.50 -13.51 13.70
CA ALA A 128 -9.07 -13.50 14.01
C ALA A 128 -8.83 -12.82 15.38
N PRO A 129 -8.75 -13.59 16.49
CA PRO A 129 -8.54 -13.04 17.83
C PRO A 129 -7.13 -12.45 18.06
N TYR A 130 -6.16 -12.80 17.23
CA TYR A 130 -4.78 -12.30 17.27
C TYR A 130 -4.57 -10.99 16.50
N ILE A 131 -5.63 -10.42 15.92
CA ILE A 131 -5.62 -9.08 15.32
C ILE A 131 -6.30 -8.13 16.30
N ASP A 132 -5.61 -7.05 16.64
CA ASP A 132 -6.06 -6.09 17.67
C ASP A 132 -6.96 -5.01 17.06
N CYS A 133 -6.59 -4.52 15.86
CA CYS A 133 -7.22 -3.38 15.22
C CYS A 133 -7.37 -3.59 13.70
N VAL A 134 -8.40 -2.96 13.13
CA VAL A 134 -8.58 -2.76 11.70
C VAL A 134 -8.70 -1.26 11.43
N GLY A 135 -7.76 -0.70 10.68
CA GLY A 135 -7.84 0.65 10.13
C GLY A 135 -8.69 0.64 8.85
N ARG A 136 -9.74 1.45 8.81
CA ARG A 136 -10.71 1.48 7.69
C ARG A 136 -10.57 2.76 6.89
N GLY A 137 -10.61 2.62 5.56
CA GLY A 137 -10.49 3.74 4.64
C GLY A 137 -9.03 4.11 4.38
N GLU A 138 -8.77 5.41 4.31
CA GLU A 138 -7.46 5.98 3.98
C GLU A 138 -6.56 6.04 5.22
N GLY A 139 -5.33 5.53 5.11
CA GLY A 139 -4.44 5.31 6.24
C GLY A 139 -3.59 6.52 6.62
N GLU A 140 -3.47 7.51 5.72
CA GLU A 140 -2.51 8.60 5.83
C GLU A 140 -2.77 9.52 7.01
N GLU A 141 -4.05 9.77 7.34
CA GLU A 141 -4.42 10.50 8.56
C GLU A 141 -4.77 9.55 9.71
N LEU A 142 -5.25 8.33 9.41
CA LEU A 142 -5.65 7.35 10.41
C LEU A 142 -4.46 6.81 11.20
N ILE A 143 -3.37 6.45 10.52
CA ILE A 143 -2.22 5.83 11.19
C ILE A 143 -1.55 6.82 12.14
N PRO A 144 -1.24 8.08 11.78
CA PRO A 144 -0.74 9.06 12.76
C PRO A 144 -1.67 9.26 13.95
N GLU A 145 -2.99 9.44 13.71
CA GLU A 145 -3.96 9.57 14.81
C GLU A 145 -3.98 8.33 15.73
N TYR A 146 -3.86 7.14 15.16
CA TYR A 146 -3.75 5.90 15.91
C TYR A 146 -2.47 5.85 16.76
N LEU A 147 -1.33 6.22 16.18
CA LEU A 147 -0.03 6.25 16.85
C LEU A 147 0.01 7.26 18.01
N ASP A 148 -0.68 8.39 17.86
CA ASP A 148 -0.78 9.42 18.90
C ASP A 148 -1.73 9.06 20.05
N ASN A 149 -2.60 8.06 19.87
CA ASN A 149 -3.71 7.76 20.78
C ASN A 149 -3.80 6.28 21.18
N LEU A 150 -2.66 5.59 21.30
CA LEU A 150 -2.62 4.16 21.70
C LEU A 150 -3.31 3.89 23.04
N ASP A 151 -3.28 4.84 23.97
CA ASP A 151 -3.95 4.75 25.28
C ASP A 151 -5.46 5.04 25.22
N ASN A 152 -5.95 5.60 24.12
CA ASN A 152 -7.37 5.98 23.95
C ASN A 152 -7.87 5.73 22.53
N LEU A 153 -7.97 4.45 22.16
CA LEU A 153 -8.44 4.04 20.83
C LEU A 153 -9.88 4.46 20.51
N LYS A 154 -10.69 4.89 21.49
CA LYS A 154 -12.08 5.33 21.28
C LYS A 154 -12.21 6.59 20.42
N ILE A 155 -11.18 7.43 20.39
CA ILE A 155 -11.22 8.70 19.67
C ILE A 155 -10.67 8.61 18.24
N VAL A 156 -10.02 7.50 17.89
CA VAL A 156 -9.40 7.31 16.57
C VAL A 156 -10.46 7.03 15.51
N SER A 157 -10.65 7.96 14.59
CA SER A 157 -11.68 7.85 13.54
C SER A 157 -11.29 6.80 12.50
N GLY A 158 -12.26 5.99 12.05
CA GLY A 158 -12.02 4.90 11.10
C GLY A 158 -11.45 3.62 11.73
N LEU A 159 -11.26 3.56 13.05
CA LEU A 159 -10.76 2.35 13.72
C LEU A 159 -11.90 1.37 14.06
N THR A 160 -11.65 0.07 13.88
CA THR A 160 -12.42 -1.01 14.53
C THR A 160 -11.43 -1.80 15.38
N TRP A 161 -11.72 -2.04 16.65
CA TRP A 161 -10.76 -2.58 17.61
C TRP A 161 -11.46 -3.39 18.70
N ARG A 162 -10.69 -3.96 19.63
CA ARG A 162 -11.22 -4.77 20.73
C ARG A 162 -11.14 -4.06 22.08
N LEU A 163 -12.26 -3.98 22.79
CA LEU A 163 -12.31 -3.53 24.18
C LEU A 163 -12.89 -4.65 25.04
N ASN A 164 -12.10 -5.20 25.96
CA ASN A 164 -12.52 -6.27 26.88
C ASN A 164 -13.14 -7.48 26.15
N GLY A 165 -12.59 -7.86 25.00
CA GLY A 165 -13.08 -8.98 24.16
C GLY A 165 -14.16 -8.61 23.15
N GLU A 166 -14.84 -7.46 23.33
CA GLU A 166 -15.90 -7.00 22.44
C GLU A 166 -15.35 -6.13 21.30
N VAL A 167 -15.98 -6.23 20.13
CA VAL A 167 -15.60 -5.44 18.96
C VAL A 167 -16.25 -4.06 19.02
N VAL A 168 -15.42 -3.02 19.09
CA VAL A 168 -15.83 -1.61 19.06
C VAL A 168 -15.58 -1.06 17.65
N HIS A 169 -16.57 -0.35 17.12
CA HIS A 169 -16.54 0.23 15.79
C HIS A 169 -16.69 1.75 15.91
N ASN A 170 -15.60 2.48 15.76
CA ASN A 170 -15.62 3.93 15.87
C ASN A 170 -16.32 4.54 14.64
N PRO A 171 -16.73 5.82 14.68
CA PRO A 171 -17.21 6.52 13.49
C PRO A 171 -16.17 6.50 12.37
N ASP A 172 -16.64 6.53 11.12
CA ASP A 172 -15.75 6.65 9.97
C ASP A 172 -15.11 8.03 9.88
N ARG A 173 -13.89 8.08 9.36
CA ARG A 173 -13.22 9.33 9.00
C ARG A 173 -13.81 9.93 7.72
N PRO A 174 -13.89 11.27 7.59
CA PRO A 174 -14.11 11.92 6.30
C PRO A 174 -13.06 11.50 5.26
N LEU A 175 -13.45 11.47 3.99
CA LEU A 175 -12.48 11.26 2.92
C LEU A 175 -11.51 12.43 2.83
N ILE A 176 -10.23 12.14 2.64
CA ILE A 176 -9.17 13.14 2.49
C ILE A 176 -9.49 14.01 1.28
N SER A 177 -9.62 15.33 1.46
CA SER A 177 -10.01 16.22 0.36
C SER A 177 -8.82 16.65 -0.50
N ASP A 178 -7.74 17.07 0.15
CA ASP A 178 -6.48 17.44 -0.49
C ASP A 178 -5.55 16.22 -0.56
N LEU A 179 -5.31 15.72 -1.77
CA LEU A 179 -4.40 14.60 -2.00
C LEU A 179 -2.94 15.07 -2.20
N ASP A 180 -2.71 16.37 -2.32
CA ASP A 180 -1.38 16.94 -2.58
C ASP A 180 -0.58 17.19 -1.29
N GLN A 181 -1.25 17.12 -0.13
CA GLN A 181 -0.62 17.33 1.18
C GLN A 181 0.40 16.24 1.57
N PHE A 182 0.38 15.07 0.92
CA PHE A 182 1.24 13.95 1.30
C PHE A 182 2.52 13.89 0.47
N PRO A 183 3.64 13.47 1.08
CA PRO A 183 4.88 13.22 0.35
C PRO A 183 4.72 12.10 -0.69
N TYR A 184 5.58 12.09 -1.69
CA TYR A 184 5.61 11.01 -2.68
C TYR A 184 5.95 9.65 -2.03
N PRO A 185 5.40 8.54 -2.57
CA PRO A 185 5.64 7.20 -2.04
C PRO A 185 7.11 6.80 -1.97
N ASP A 186 7.50 6.12 -0.90
CA ASP A 186 8.82 5.54 -0.73
C ASP A 186 8.97 4.26 -1.57
N ARG A 187 9.61 4.42 -2.73
CA ARG A 187 9.92 3.30 -3.64
C ARG A 187 11.33 2.74 -3.46
N LYS A 188 12.11 3.24 -2.51
CA LYS A 188 13.55 2.95 -2.37
C LYS A 188 13.86 2.03 -1.19
N SER A 189 13.12 2.15 -0.07
CA SER A 189 13.47 1.43 1.17
C SER A 189 13.22 -0.09 1.11
N LEU A 190 12.31 -0.57 0.26
CA LEU A 190 12.22 -2.02 0.02
C LEU A 190 13.42 -2.46 -0.83
N PRO A 191 14.13 -3.55 -0.51
CA PRO A 191 15.25 -4.09 -1.29
C PRO A 191 14.76 -4.89 -2.51
N ILE A 192 13.74 -4.37 -3.19
CA ILE A 192 13.06 -5.01 -4.32
C ILE A 192 13.06 -4.05 -5.49
N GLU A 193 13.49 -4.53 -6.64
CA GLU A 193 13.28 -3.84 -7.90
C GLU A 193 12.07 -4.47 -8.60
N TYR A 194 10.98 -3.69 -8.69
CA TYR A 194 9.80 -4.16 -9.39
C TYR A 194 10.02 -4.00 -10.89
N ILE A 195 9.73 -5.06 -11.62
CA ILE A 195 9.80 -5.08 -13.07
C ILE A 195 8.42 -5.32 -13.64
N GLU A 196 8.18 -4.72 -14.80
CA GLU A 196 6.87 -4.75 -15.42
C GLU A 196 6.45 -6.18 -15.72
N SER A 197 5.29 -6.57 -15.19
CA SER A 197 4.61 -7.82 -15.49
C SER A 197 3.17 -7.51 -15.86
N MET A 198 2.84 -7.62 -17.14
CA MET A 198 1.44 -7.60 -17.57
C MET A 198 0.79 -8.96 -17.29
N PRO A 199 -0.56 -9.03 -17.20
CA PRO A 199 -1.29 -10.24 -16.86
C PRO A 199 -0.96 -11.38 -17.83
N MET A 200 -1.05 -12.61 -17.32
CA MET A 200 -0.81 -13.90 -17.99
C MET A 200 -1.54 -14.09 -19.34
N ASP A 201 -2.42 -13.18 -19.75
CA ASP A 201 -3.35 -13.32 -20.87
C ASP A 201 -3.13 -12.32 -22.04
N THR A 202 -2.14 -11.42 -21.97
CA THR A 202 -1.83 -10.48 -23.07
C THR A 202 -0.43 -10.71 -23.64
N PRO A 203 -0.29 -11.13 -24.91
CA PRO A 203 1.00 -11.37 -25.52
C PRO A 203 1.57 -10.07 -26.10
N ALA A 204 2.24 -9.24 -25.32
CA ALA A 204 3.13 -8.20 -25.85
C ALA A 204 4.03 -7.59 -24.76
N VAL A 205 5.34 -7.82 -24.92
CA VAL A 205 6.47 -7.03 -24.40
C VAL A 205 6.55 -6.89 -22.87
N LEU A 206 7.23 -7.86 -22.25
CA LEU A 206 7.94 -7.62 -20.98
C LEU A 206 9.07 -6.64 -21.31
N SER A 207 8.85 -5.35 -21.11
CA SER A 207 9.91 -4.35 -21.25
C SER A 207 11.10 -4.69 -20.33
N LEU A 208 10.86 -5.49 -19.26
CA LEU A 208 11.76 -5.74 -18.13
C LEU A 208 12.28 -4.42 -17.53
N ASP A 209 11.60 -3.32 -17.82
CA ASP A 209 11.97 -2.00 -17.37
C ASP A 209 11.62 -1.86 -15.90
N ARG A 210 12.34 -0.93 -15.28
CA ARG A 210 12.07 -0.51 -13.92
C ARG A 210 10.64 0.02 -13.85
N PHE A 211 9.81 -0.66 -13.08
CA PHE A 211 8.37 -0.52 -13.07
C PHE A 211 7.87 0.06 -11.74
N CYS A 212 6.89 0.94 -11.80
CA CYS A 212 6.16 1.33 -10.60
C CYS A 212 4.68 1.59 -10.86
N THR A 213 3.93 1.75 -9.77
CA THR A 213 2.55 2.22 -9.79
C THR A 213 2.46 3.65 -9.27
N MET A 214 1.47 4.38 -9.75
CA MET A 214 1.17 5.74 -9.32
C MET A 214 -0.34 5.93 -9.21
N GLN A 215 -0.80 6.63 -8.18
CA GLN A 215 -2.19 7.02 -8.03
C GLN A 215 -2.31 8.54 -8.15
N THR A 216 -3.00 8.99 -9.19
CA THR A 216 -3.24 10.40 -9.52
C THR A 216 -4.65 10.83 -9.08
N THR A 217 -5.58 9.89 -8.96
CA THR A 217 -6.96 10.10 -8.52
C THR A 217 -7.43 8.99 -7.59
N ARG A 218 -8.45 9.29 -6.77
CA ARG A 218 -9.11 8.34 -5.88
C ARG A 218 -10.62 8.39 -6.05
N GLY A 219 -11.21 7.21 -6.16
CA GLY A 219 -12.64 7.00 -6.22
C GLY A 219 -13.24 7.21 -7.60
N CYS A 220 -14.48 6.77 -7.72
CA CYS A 220 -15.26 6.85 -8.94
C CYS A 220 -16.72 7.23 -8.56
N PRO A 221 -17.37 8.18 -9.25
CA PRO A 221 -18.72 8.60 -8.91
C PRO A 221 -19.81 7.70 -9.53
N PHE A 222 -19.42 6.77 -10.40
CA PHE A 222 -20.32 5.81 -11.00
C PHE A 222 -20.74 4.73 -9.99
N LYS A 223 -21.89 4.08 -10.23
CA LYS A 223 -22.51 3.12 -9.31
C LYS A 223 -22.68 1.74 -9.95
N CYS A 224 -21.61 1.24 -10.58
CA CYS A 224 -21.60 -0.09 -11.18
C CYS A 224 -21.92 -1.15 -10.11
N ILE A 225 -22.92 -2.00 -10.35
CA ILE A 225 -23.47 -2.94 -9.35
C ILE A 225 -22.48 -4.00 -8.86
N TYR A 226 -21.39 -4.21 -9.61
CA TYR A 226 -20.34 -5.19 -9.33
C TYR A 226 -19.07 -4.57 -8.72
N CYS A 227 -19.03 -3.24 -8.56
CA CYS A 227 -17.81 -2.52 -8.18
C CYS A 227 -17.85 -2.14 -6.69
N ASP A 228 -16.73 -2.33 -6.00
CA ASP A 228 -16.51 -2.00 -4.60
C ASP A 228 -16.04 -0.55 -4.37
N ILE A 229 -15.42 0.07 -5.37
CA ILE A 229 -14.92 1.45 -5.32
C ILE A 229 -15.96 2.46 -4.80
N PRO A 230 -17.24 2.45 -5.24
CA PRO A 230 -18.21 3.42 -4.73
C PRO A 230 -18.47 3.27 -3.22
N SER A 231 -18.29 2.07 -2.67
CA SER A 231 -18.40 1.80 -1.22
C SER A 231 -17.18 2.33 -0.46
N LEU A 232 -15.98 2.16 -1.01
CA LEU A 232 -14.72 2.64 -0.41
C LEU A 232 -14.59 4.17 -0.51
N ALA A 233 -14.82 4.72 -1.69
CA ALA A 233 -14.67 6.14 -2.00
C ALA A 233 -15.97 6.95 -1.84
N ARG A 234 -17.04 6.34 -1.31
CA ARG A 234 -18.34 6.98 -1.03
C ARG A 234 -18.91 7.72 -2.25
N GLY A 235 -18.71 7.16 -3.45
CA GLY A 235 -19.12 7.75 -4.72
C GLY A 235 -18.49 9.12 -5.03
N LYS A 236 -17.34 9.45 -4.43
CA LYS A 236 -16.61 10.70 -4.69
C LYS A 236 -15.37 10.41 -5.52
N TRP A 237 -15.13 11.27 -6.52
CA TRP A 237 -13.86 11.33 -7.24
C TRP A 237 -13.05 12.51 -6.73
N ARG A 238 -11.78 12.27 -6.45
CA ARG A 238 -10.82 13.26 -5.96
C ARG A 238 -9.53 13.12 -6.75
N SER A 239 -8.84 14.21 -7.00
CA SER A 239 -7.65 14.22 -7.83
C SER A 239 -6.53 15.02 -7.21
N ARG A 240 -5.31 14.55 -7.42
CA ARG A 240 -4.11 15.38 -7.26
C ARG A 240 -4.03 16.43 -8.36
N SER A 241 -3.42 17.58 -8.07
CA SER A 241 -3.17 18.62 -9.07
C SER A 241 -2.26 18.11 -10.19
N PRO A 242 -2.38 18.63 -11.43
CA PRO A 242 -1.43 18.34 -12.51
C PRO A 242 0.03 18.57 -12.10
N GLU A 243 0.30 19.64 -11.35
CA GLU A 243 1.64 20.02 -10.90
C GLU A 243 2.22 18.95 -9.97
N HIS A 244 1.42 18.49 -9.00
CA HIS A 244 1.85 17.46 -8.06
C HIS A 244 2.07 16.11 -8.75
N VAL A 245 1.24 15.75 -9.74
CA VAL A 245 1.40 14.55 -10.59
C VAL A 245 2.68 14.63 -11.42
N LEU A 246 2.90 15.74 -12.12
CA LEU A 246 4.09 15.93 -12.96
C LEU A 246 5.38 15.97 -12.14
N GLY A 247 5.33 16.45 -10.90
CA GLY A 247 6.46 16.38 -9.98
C GLY A 247 6.85 14.95 -9.61
N GLU A 248 5.89 14.07 -9.35
CA GLU A 248 6.18 12.66 -9.09
C GLU A 248 6.68 11.95 -10.35
N MET A 249 6.04 12.20 -11.50
CA MET A 249 6.49 11.66 -12.79
C MET A 249 7.92 12.08 -13.13
N GLN A 250 8.30 13.33 -12.84
CA GLN A 250 9.68 13.79 -12.98
C GLN A 250 10.62 13.01 -12.06
N GLN A 251 10.29 12.89 -10.77
CA GLN A 251 11.09 12.12 -9.82
C GLN A 251 11.28 10.67 -10.27
N LEU A 252 10.22 10.02 -10.75
CA LEU A 252 10.27 8.65 -11.26
C LEU A 252 11.16 8.54 -12.50
N ASN A 253 11.04 9.48 -13.45
CA ASN A 253 11.90 9.53 -14.63
C ASN A 253 13.38 9.66 -14.26
N ASP A 254 13.69 10.54 -13.31
CA ASP A 254 15.06 10.83 -12.83
C ASP A 254 15.63 9.64 -12.04
N ASP A 255 14.78 8.92 -11.31
CA ASP A 255 15.12 7.67 -10.65
C ASP A 255 15.26 6.49 -11.64
N GLY A 256 15.05 6.70 -12.94
CA GLY A 256 15.26 5.67 -13.97
C GLY A 256 14.08 4.72 -14.17
N TYR A 257 12.88 5.05 -13.65
CA TYR A 257 11.66 4.34 -14.02
C TYR A 257 11.33 4.59 -15.48
N ARG A 258 10.93 3.53 -16.20
CA ARG A 258 10.56 3.57 -17.63
C ARG A 258 9.21 2.92 -17.93
N SER A 259 8.57 2.32 -16.91
CA SER A 259 7.15 1.93 -16.96
C SER A 259 6.42 2.39 -15.69
N ILE A 260 5.29 3.08 -15.86
CA ILE A 260 4.42 3.61 -14.80
C ILE A 260 2.98 3.16 -15.03
N TYR A 261 2.42 2.38 -14.11
CA TYR A 261 1.01 2.00 -14.16
C TYR A 261 0.14 2.91 -13.27
N LEU A 262 -0.91 3.51 -13.83
CA LEU A 262 -1.84 4.34 -13.09
C LEU A 262 -2.90 3.48 -12.40
N THR A 263 -2.86 3.41 -11.06
CA THR A 263 -3.83 2.66 -10.25
C THR A 263 -5.06 3.50 -9.90
N ASP A 264 -5.47 4.36 -10.83
CA ASP A 264 -6.60 5.26 -10.66
C ASP A 264 -7.91 4.49 -10.85
N ASP A 265 -8.85 4.66 -9.93
CA ASP A 265 -10.19 4.11 -10.09
C ASP A 265 -10.90 4.69 -11.33
N HIS A 266 -10.59 5.96 -11.66
CA HIS A 266 -11.11 6.62 -12.85
C HIS A 266 -10.26 7.83 -13.28
N PHE A 267 -9.22 7.60 -14.08
CA PHE A 267 -8.32 8.66 -14.59
C PHE A 267 -9.05 9.68 -15.51
N LEU A 268 -10.01 9.23 -16.32
CA LEU A 268 -10.57 9.98 -17.44
C LEU A 268 -11.66 11.00 -17.08
N MET A 269 -11.83 11.35 -15.80
CA MET A 269 -12.97 12.17 -15.35
C MET A 269 -12.90 13.64 -15.77
N GLN A 270 -11.69 14.21 -15.87
CA GLN A 270 -11.51 15.65 -16.09
C GLN A 270 -10.55 15.94 -17.24
N ARG A 271 -11.11 16.19 -18.43
CA ARG A 271 -10.35 16.41 -19.67
C ARG A 271 -9.23 17.46 -19.57
N LYS A 272 -9.52 18.65 -19.01
CA LYS A 272 -8.52 19.73 -18.89
C LYS A 272 -7.31 19.31 -18.05
N ARG A 273 -7.54 18.54 -16.99
CA ARG A 273 -6.47 18.01 -16.13
C ARG A 273 -5.60 17.04 -16.91
N ILE A 274 -6.22 16.14 -17.69
CA ILE A 274 -5.51 15.18 -18.53
C ILE A 274 -4.67 15.91 -19.58
N GLU A 275 -5.23 16.91 -20.26
CA GLU A 275 -4.50 17.73 -21.24
C GLU A 275 -3.29 18.42 -20.59
N THR A 276 -3.43 18.93 -19.37
CA THR A 276 -2.32 19.57 -18.63
C THR A 276 -1.22 18.57 -18.29
N ILE A 277 -1.58 17.35 -17.84
CA ILE A 277 -0.62 16.29 -17.54
C ILE A 277 0.09 15.82 -18.83
N CYS A 278 -0.65 15.53 -19.89
CA CYS A 278 -0.07 15.08 -21.16
C CYS A 278 0.89 16.12 -21.77
N ASN A 279 0.49 17.40 -21.79
CA ASN A 279 1.37 18.47 -22.26
C ASN A 279 2.61 18.60 -21.36
N GLY A 280 2.44 18.52 -20.05
CA GLY A 280 3.56 18.55 -19.10
C GLY A 280 4.57 17.41 -19.30
N ILE A 281 4.10 16.20 -19.62
CA ILE A 281 4.95 15.05 -19.95
C ILE A 281 5.78 15.34 -21.22
N ILE A 282 5.13 15.88 -22.27
CA ILE A 282 5.78 16.23 -23.54
C ILE A 282 6.80 17.36 -23.35
N ASP A 283 6.40 18.44 -22.68
CA ASP A 283 7.24 19.63 -22.45
C ASP A 283 8.49 19.30 -21.63
N LYS A 284 8.34 18.41 -20.64
CA LYS A 284 9.45 17.91 -19.81
C LYS A 284 10.28 16.80 -20.48
N LYS A 285 9.83 16.27 -21.62
CA LYS A 285 10.47 15.16 -22.35
C LYS A 285 10.69 13.93 -21.47
N LEU A 286 9.69 13.56 -20.68
CA LEU A 286 9.78 12.38 -19.82
C LEU A 286 9.78 11.11 -20.68
N GLU A 287 10.66 10.15 -20.36
CA GLU A 287 11.03 9.04 -21.24
C GLU A 287 10.37 7.70 -20.88
N PHE A 288 9.34 7.70 -20.04
CA PHE A 288 8.65 6.48 -19.61
C PHE A 288 7.42 6.15 -20.46
N HIS A 289 7.06 4.87 -20.48
CA HIS A 289 5.72 4.43 -20.85
C HIS A 289 4.79 4.55 -19.63
N TRP A 290 3.54 4.92 -19.86
CA TRP A 290 2.53 5.01 -18.81
C TRP A 290 1.15 4.61 -19.30
N GLY A 291 0.32 4.07 -18.41
CA GLY A 291 -1.04 3.61 -18.72
C GLY A 291 -1.82 3.18 -17.49
#